data_AF-K2EFJ6-F1
#
_entry.id   AF-K2EFJ6-F1
#
_cell.length_a   1.000
_cell.length_b   1.000
_cell.length_c   1.000
_cell.angle_alpha   90.00
_cell.angle_beta   90.00
_cell.angle_gamma   90.00
#
_symmetry.space_group_name_H-M   'P 1'
#
loop_
_entity.id
_entity.type
_entity.pdbx_description
1 polymer ?
#
loop_
_entity_poly.entity_id
_entity_poly.type
_entity_poly.pdbx_seq_one_letter_code
_entity_poly.pdbx_strand_id
1 'polypeptide(L)'
;MLALVASNRHWVFKPHRHAVDEIQPPTGLALQGGLMGRKKTMSNELKVFARLACALQKLTTSASMHIGADCMLQAKLAQRILQDEGINTRVVVGESAWRVGPGDGDVITHSPRIGGFSPPGVKAVAYHAWLEMGSTIIDFTTHSLRSKAKSLDAMDGGQTNVLWCPAYLVMQSDETVSLQAVVRAPNHGVACYQQLPGLEEMMVAEGCNKDIDEEDVLLLRLIFDSPEMVVIGPNDRANALNGVPA
;
A
#
# COMPACT_ATOMS: atom_id res chain seq x y z
N MET A 1 11.81 -21.43 21.42
CA MET A 1 10.50 -21.70 22.06
C MET A 1 9.48 -20.82 21.35
N LEU A 2 8.86 -21.34 20.28
CA LEU A 2 7.86 -20.60 19.49
C LEU A 2 6.52 -20.68 20.23
N ALA A 3 6.00 -19.54 20.68
CA ALA A 3 4.64 -19.43 21.15
C ALA A 3 3.70 -19.32 19.94
N LEU A 4 2.90 -20.36 19.73
CA LEU A 4 1.76 -20.34 18.82
C LEU A 4 0.66 -19.50 19.51
N VAL A 5 0.54 -18.22 19.16
CA VAL A 5 -0.57 -17.39 19.64
C VAL A 5 -1.75 -17.61 18.70
N ALA A 6 -2.69 -18.47 19.11
CA ALA A 6 -4.00 -18.55 18.49
C ALA A 6 -4.76 -17.24 18.79
N SER A 7 -5.05 -16.48 17.74
CA SER A 7 -5.68 -15.16 17.83
C SER A 7 -7.20 -15.28 17.85
N ASN A 8 -7.82 -15.15 19.04
CA ASN A 8 -9.27 -14.93 19.17
C ASN A 8 -9.64 -13.50 18.73
N ARG A 9 -9.91 -13.26 17.44
CA ARG A 9 -10.36 -11.95 16.95
C ARG A 9 -11.87 -11.79 17.20
N HIS A 10 -12.26 -10.82 18.03
CA HIS A 10 -13.65 -10.39 18.20
C HIS A 10 -13.83 -9.02 17.53
N TRP A 11 -14.71 -8.94 16.53
CA TRP A 11 -15.03 -7.73 15.78
C TRP A 11 -16.28 -7.04 16.32
N VAL A 12 -16.29 -5.70 16.34
CA VAL A 12 -17.46 -4.90 16.75
C VAL A 12 -17.76 -3.88 15.66
N PHE A 13 -18.96 -3.97 15.08
CA PHE A 13 -19.44 -3.05 14.05
C PHE A 13 -20.46 -2.06 14.66
N LYS A 14 -20.34 -0.76 14.33
CA LYS A 14 -21.33 0.25 14.70
C LYS A 14 -21.71 1.10 13.48
N PRO A 15 -23.00 1.23 13.13
CA PRO A 15 -23.43 2.20 12.11
C PRO A 15 -23.48 3.61 12.70
N HIS A 16 -22.80 4.58 12.09
CA HIS A 16 -22.94 5.99 12.40
C HIS A 16 -23.19 6.79 11.11
N ARG A 17 -24.21 7.66 11.14
CA ARG A 17 -24.58 8.53 10.01
C ARG A 17 -23.93 9.89 10.20
N HIS A 18 -22.93 10.23 9.40
CA HIS A 18 -22.51 11.61 9.16
C HIS A 18 -22.11 11.81 7.69
N ALA A 19 -22.28 13.05 7.22
CA ALA A 19 -22.17 13.47 5.83
C ALA A 19 -20.75 13.30 5.29
N VAL A 20 -20.65 12.84 4.04
CA VAL A 20 -19.39 12.58 3.33
C VAL A 20 -19.00 13.85 2.58
N ASP A 21 -17.83 14.42 2.89
CA ASP A 21 -17.21 15.47 2.09
C ASP A 21 -16.67 14.88 0.77
N GLU A 22 -16.91 15.60 -0.31
CA GLU A 22 -16.60 15.22 -1.69
C GLU A 22 -15.07 15.17 -1.91
N ILE A 23 -14.52 13.98 -2.17
CA ILE A 23 -13.10 13.81 -2.54
C ILE A 23 -12.90 14.32 -3.97
N GLN A 24 -12.16 15.42 -4.13
CA GLN A 24 -11.76 15.91 -5.45
C GLN A 24 -10.66 15.02 -6.06
N PRO A 25 -10.78 14.59 -7.33
CA PRO A 25 -9.72 13.86 -8.02
C PRO A 25 -8.53 14.77 -8.34
N PRO A 26 -7.29 14.24 -8.38
CA PRO A 26 -6.12 15.00 -8.77
C PRO A 26 -6.22 15.45 -10.23
N THR A 27 -6.07 16.76 -10.47
CA THR A 27 -6.04 17.38 -11.79
C THR A 27 -4.68 17.16 -12.47
N GLY A 28 -4.67 16.41 -13.57
CA GLY A 28 -3.58 16.45 -14.54
C GLY A 28 -3.57 15.29 -15.53
N LEU A 29 -4.13 15.49 -16.73
CA LEU A 29 -3.62 15.03 -18.05
C LEU A 29 -4.73 15.05 -19.11
N ALA A 30 -4.54 15.91 -20.12
CA ALA A 30 -5.39 15.99 -21.30
C ALA A 30 -4.73 15.25 -22.48
N LEU A 31 -5.41 14.22 -22.99
CA LEU A 31 -5.13 13.60 -24.29
C LEU A 31 -6.45 13.57 -25.11
N GLN A 32 -6.43 13.89 -26.41
CA GLN A 32 -7.59 13.86 -27.31
C GLN A 32 -7.31 12.97 -28.54
N GLY A 33 -8.35 12.32 -29.09
CA GLY A 33 -8.32 11.78 -30.46
C GLY A 33 -8.57 10.29 -30.69
N GLY A 34 -8.99 9.53 -29.68
CA GLY A 34 -9.45 8.13 -29.77
C GLY A 34 -10.04 7.66 -28.43
N LEU A 35 -10.33 8.66 -27.60
CA LEU A 35 -10.19 8.62 -26.15
C LEU A 35 -11.53 8.58 -25.42
N MET A 36 -12.66 8.64 -26.11
CA MET A 36 -13.94 8.84 -25.44
C MET A 36 -14.40 7.59 -24.67
N GLY A 37 -14.24 6.40 -25.26
CA GLY A 37 -14.46 5.12 -24.55
C GLY A 37 -13.38 4.86 -23.49
N ARG A 38 -12.10 5.06 -23.84
CA ARG A 38 -10.96 4.82 -22.94
C ARG A 38 -10.95 5.75 -21.72
N LYS A 39 -11.35 7.02 -21.87
CA LYS A 39 -11.50 7.98 -20.77
C LYS A 39 -12.64 7.60 -19.82
N LYS A 40 -13.77 7.12 -20.35
CA LYS A 40 -14.91 6.71 -19.53
C LYS A 40 -14.59 5.46 -18.71
N THR A 41 -13.91 4.48 -19.31
CA THR A 41 -13.45 3.27 -18.61
C THR A 41 -12.44 3.61 -17.51
N MET A 42 -11.41 4.41 -17.82
CA MET A 42 -10.43 4.86 -16.82
C MET A 42 -11.08 5.65 -15.67
N SER A 43 -12.07 6.50 -15.97
CA SER A 43 -12.81 7.22 -14.93
C SER A 43 -13.59 6.29 -14.00
N ASN A 44 -14.05 5.13 -14.48
CA ASN A 44 -14.74 4.16 -13.64
C ASN A 44 -13.74 3.36 -12.79
N GLU A 45 -12.65 2.90 -13.40
CA GLU A 45 -11.56 2.17 -12.72
C GLU A 45 -10.95 3.02 -11.60
N LEU A 46 -10.68 4.32 -11.84
CA LEU A 46 -10.17 5.22 -10.81
C LEU A 46 -11.10 5.35 -9.60
N LYS A 47 -12.43 5.31 -9.80
CA LYS A 47 -13.39 5.30 -8.69
C LYS A 47 -13.33 3.99 -7.90
N VAL A 48 -13.21 2.87 -8.60
CA VAL A 48 -13.01 1.55 -7.98
C VAL A 48 -11.72 1.54 -7.17
N PHE A 49 -10.62 2.06 -7.72
CA PHE A 49 -9.33 2.15 -7.02
C PHE A 49 -9.42 3.03 -5.78
N ALA A 50 -10.03 4.22 -5.87
CA ALA A 50 -10.19 5.10 -4.71
C ALA A 50 -11.01 4.42 -3.59
N ARG A 51 -12.11 3.74 -3.94
CA ARG A 51 -12.95 3.01 -2.98
C ARG A 51 -12.18 1.85 -2.34
N LEU A 52 -11.44 1.09 -3.14
CA LEU A 52 -10.62 -0.02 -2.67
C LEU A 52 -9.46 0.46 -1.79
N ALA A 53 -8.80 1.56 -2.13
CA ALA A 53 -7.75 2.16 -1.32
C ALA A 53 -8.26 2.52 0.09
N CYS A 54 -9.42 3.17 0.16
CA CYS A 54 -10.07 3.49 1.43
C CYS A 54 -10.40 2.22 2.23
N ALA A 55 -10.97 1.21 1.58
CA ALA A 55 -11.33 -0.05 2.23
C ALA A 55 -10.12 -0.82 2.77
N LEU A 56 -9.05 -0.92 1.96
CA LEU A 56 -7.77 -1.53 2.36
C LEU A 56 -7.16 -0.77 3.52
N GLN A 57 -7.06 0.54 3.43
CA GLN A 57 -6.51 1.37 4.50
C GLN A 57 -7.26 1.15 5.82
N LYS A 58 -8.60 1.15 5.80
CA LYS A 58 -9.41 0.87 7.00
C LYS A 58 -9.10 -0.52 7.58
N LEU A 59 -9.10 -1.55 6.74
CA LEU A 59 -8.83 -2.90 7.19
C LEU A 59 -7.42 -3.05 7.79
N THR A 60 -6.40 -2.58 7.06
CA THR A 60 -5.00 -2.80 7.41
C THR A 60 -4.58 -1.95 8.60
N THR A 61 -4.99 -0.68 8.67
CA THR A 61 -4.66 0.19 9.81
C THR A 61 -5.31 -0.29 11.10
N SER A 62 -6.55 -0.78 11.06
CA SER A 62 -7.26 -1.30 12.23
C SER A 62 -6.77 -2.68 12.68
N ALA A 63 -6.45 -3.58 11.74
CA ALA A 63 -6.31 -5.01 12.04
C ALA A 63 -4.95 -5.65 11.76
N SER A 64 -4.11 -5.03 10.91
CA SER A 64 -2.82 -5.62 10.56
C SER A 64 -1.88 -5.63 11.76
N MET A 65 -1.27 -6.78 12.04
CA MET A 65 -0.18 -6.90 13.03
C MET A 65 1.17 -6.43 12.47
N HIS A 66 1.22 -6.10 11.17
CA HIS A 66 2.44 -5.80 10.43
C HIS A 66 2.29 -4.50 9.62
N ILE A 67 1.71 -3.46 10.23
CA ILE A 67 1.53 -2.14 9.58
C ILE A 67 2.83 -1.69 8.92
N GLY A 68 2.79 -1.41 7.62
CA GLY A 68 3.95 -0.94 6.84
C GLY A 68 4.93 -2.04 6.41
N ALA A 69 4.59 -3.32 6.64
CA ALA A 69 5.31 -4.49 6.16
C ALA A 69 4.38 -5.51 5.45
N ASP A 70 3.13 -5.14 5.18
CA ASP A 70 2.07 -5.98 4.65
C ASP A 70 1.77 -5.73 3.16
N CYS A 71 2.73 -5.20 2.40
CA CYS A 71 2.55 -4.86 0.98
C CYS A 71 2.05 -6.03 0.13
N MET A 72 2.57 -7.25 0.34
CA MET A 72 2.11 -8.45 -0.35
C MET A 72 0.64 -8.79 -0.04
N LEU A 73 0.25 -8.71 1.24
CA LEU A 73 -1.12 -8.96 1.66
C LEU A 73 -2.07 -7.94 1.00
N GLN A 74 -1.71 -6.66 1.05
CA GLN A 74 -2.51 -5.60 0.43
C GLN A 74 -2.64 -5.79 -1.09
N ALA A 75 -1.55 -6.12 -1.79
CA ALA A 75 -1.58 -6.36 -3.24
C ALA A 75 -2.48 -7.56 -3.59
N LYS A 76 -2.37 -8.69 -2.88
CA LYS A 76 -3.21 -9.87 -3.14
C LYS A 76 -4.69 -9.63 -2.84
N LEU A 77 -5.00 -9.01 -1.70
CA LEU A 77 -6.37 -8.64 -1.35
C LEU A 77 -6.96 -7.69 -2.40
N ALA A 78 -6.19 -6.68 -2.81
CA ALA A 78 -6.59 -5.75 -3.86
C ALA A 78 -6.86 -6.47 -5.19
N GLN A 79 -5.95 -7.36 -5.62
CA GLN A 79 -6.13 -8.14 -6.84
C GLN A 79 -7.44 -8.91 -6.82
N ARG A 80 -7.77 -9.55 -5.69
CA ARG A 80 -8.99 -10.34 -5.54
C ARG A 80 -10.24 -9.49 -5.72
N ILE A 81 -10.32 -8.34 -5.04
CA ILE A 81 -11.47 -7.43 -5.19
C ILE A 81 -11.55 -6.84 -6.60
N LEU A 82 -10.42 -6.44 -7.20
CA LEU A 82 -10.40 -5.91 -8.56
C LEU A 82 -10.84 -6.94 -9.60
N GLN A 83 -10.46 -8.20 -9.42
CA GLN A 83 -10.92 -9.30 -10.28
C GLN A 83 -12.44 -9.43 -10.25
N ASP A 84 -13.07 -9.32 -9.08
CA ASP A 84 -14.52 -9.37 -8.94
C ASP A 84 -15.22 -8.17 -9.61
N GLU A 85 -14.54 -7.03 -9.71
CA GLU A 85 -14.98 -5.83 -10.46
C GLU A 85 -14.67 -5.92 -11.97
N GLY A 86 -14.14 -7.05 -12.44
CA GLY A 86 -13.79 -7.28 -13.85
C GLY A 86 -12.49 -6.61 -14.30
N ILE A 87 -11.66 -6.15 -13.35
CA ILE A 87 -10.38 -5.48 -13.61
C ILE A 87 -9.25 -6.49 -13.43
N ASN A 88 -8.67 -6.92 -14.55
CA ASN A 88 -7.57 -7.88 -14.55
C ASN A 88 -6.25 -7.20 -14.17
N THR A 89 -5.68 -7.63 -13.04
CA THR A 89 -4.37 -7.17 -12.56
C THR A 89 -3.49 -8.36 -12.22
N ARG A 90 -2.17 -8.14 -12.22
CA ARG A 90 -1.19 -9.11 -11.70
C ARG A 90 -0.47 -8.53 -10.49
N VAL A 91 -0.26 -9.35 -9.46
CA VAL A 91 0.68 -9.01 -8.39
C VAL A 91 2.09 -9.08 -8.95
N VAL A 92 2.88 -8.05 -8.69
CA VAL A 92 4.29 -7.96 -9.06
C VAL A 92 5.10 -7.67 -7.82
N VAL A 93 6.29 -8.26 -7.76
CA VAL A 93 7.22 -8.09 -6.66
C VAL A 93 8.57 -7.63 -7.19
N GLY A 94 9.20 -6.74 -6.45
CA GLY A 94 10.52 -6.25 -6.80
C GLY A 94 11.03 -5.22 -5.83
N GLU A 95 11.81 -4.28 -6.36
CA GLU A 95 12.25 -3.12 -5.63
C GLU A 95 11.40 -1.90 -5.97
N SER A 96 11.27 -1.01 -4.98
CA SER A 96 10.61 0.26 -5.13
C SER A 96 11.24 1.31 -4.25
N ALA A 97 11.10 2.57 -4.67
CA ALA A 97 11.52 3.71 -3.86
C ALA A 97 10.63 4.91 -4.16
N TRP A 98 10.49 5.79 -3.17
CA TRP A 98 9.66 6.98 -3.26
C TRP A 98 10.41 8.19 -2.71
N ARG A 99 10.52 9.25 -3.51
CA ARG A 99 10.92 10.57 -3.01
C ARG A 99 9.72 11.20 -2.34
N VAL A 100 9.72 11.22 -1.01
CA VAL A 100 8.58 11.64 -0.19
C VAL A 100 8.68 13.10 0.26
N GLY A 101 9.86 13.71 0.15
CA GLY A 101 10.10 15.10 0.54
C GLY A 101 11.30 15.73 -0.18
N PRO A 102 11.60 17.00 0.10
CA PRO A 102 12.67 17.73 -0.56
C PRO A 102 14.06 17.46 0.03
N GLY A 103 14.17 17.00 1.28
CA GLY A 103 15.44 16.74 1.96
C GLY A 103 16.25 15.60 1.34
N ASP A 104 17.56 15.61 1.57
CA ASP A 104 18.50 14.63 0.99
C ASP A 104 18.17 13.18 1.41
N GLY A 105 17.65 13.02 2.62
CA GLY A 105 17.22 11.73 3.17
C GLY A 105 15.73 11.43 3.01
N ASP A 106 14.94 12.29 2.35
CA ASP A 106 13.48 12.13 2.24
C ASP A 106 13.09 11.10 1.17
N VAL A 107 13.63 9.90 1.28
CA VAL A 107 13.45 8.77 0.37
C VAL A 107 13.14 7.51 1.17
N ILE A 108 12.01 6.88 0.87
CA ILE A 108 11.66 5.57 1.42
C ILE A 108 11.99 4.53 0.35
N THR A 109 12.69 3.46 0.73
CA THR A 109 13.13 2.43 -0.21
C THR A 109 12.85 1.04 0.30
N HIS A 110 12.32 0.19 -0.57
CA HIS A 110 12.25 -1.25 -0.42
C HIS A 110 13.07 -1.89 -1.54
N SER A 111 14.32 -2.25 -1.27
CA SER A 111 15.17 -2.96 -2.24
C SER A 111 16.01 -4.01 -1.52
N PRO A 112 16.08 -5.25 -2.04
CA PRO A 112 16.96 -6.27 -1.48
C PRO A 112 18.44 -6.00 -1.77
N ARG A 113 18.74 -5.04 -2.66
CA ARG A 113 20.09 -4.67 -3.08
C ARG A 113 20.71 -3.61 -2.19
N ILE A 114 19.89 -2.82 -1.50
CA ILE A 114 20.36 -1.85 -0.51
C ILE A 114 20.39 -2.57 0.84
N GLY A 115 21.60 -2.80 1.34
CA GLY A 115 21.78 -3.40 2.66
C GLY A 115 21.13 -2.54 3.74
N GLY A 116 20.09 -3.07 4.39
CA GLY A 116 19.56 -2.55 5.64
C GLY A 116 20.21 -3.22 6.84
N PHE A 117 20.00 -2.66 8.04
CA PHE A 117 20.32 -3.35 9.28
C PHE A 117 19.30 -4.48 9.50
N SER A 118 19.77 -5.72 9.52
CA SER A 118 18.98 -6.88 9.95
C SER A 118 19.60 -7.45 11.23
N PRO A 119 18.83 -7.62 12.32
CA PRO A 119 19.32 -8.29 13.51
C PRO A 119 19.85 -9.69 13.17
N PRO A 120 20.91 -10.17 13.86
CA PRO A 120 21.43 -11.52 13.64
C PRO A 120 20.34 -12.58 13.75
N GLY A 121 20.24 -13.45 12.74
CA GLY A 121 19.25 -14.54 12.70
C GLY A 121 17.86 -14.15 12.15
N VAL A 122 17.61 -12.89 11.83
CA VAL A 122 16.38 -12.45 11.16
C VAL A 122 16.61 -12.42 9.65
N LYS A 123 16.00 -13.37 8.93
CA LYS A 123 15.87 -13.30 7.48
C LYS A 123 14.70 -12.38 7.12
N ALA A 124 14.96 -11.08 6.99
CA ALA A 124 13.99 -10.15 6.40
C ALA A 124 14.37 -9.89 4.95
N VAL A 125 13.47 -10.21 4.01
CA VAL A 125 13.64 -9.87 2.60
C VAL A 125 13.05 -8.47 2.40
N ALA A 126 13.89 -7.49 2.09
CA ALA A 126 13.42 -6.16 1.71
C ALA A 126 12.86 -6.22 0.28
N TYR A 127 11.53 -6.20 0.15
CA TYR A 127 10.84 -6.19 -1.14
C TYR A 127 9.63 -5.28 -1.07
N HIS A 128 9.06 -4.99 -2.24
CA HIS A 128 7.75 -4.38 -2.35
C HIS A 128 6.86 -5.17 -3.29
N ALA A 129 5.57 -5.18 -3.01
CA ALA A 129 4.55 -5.78 -3.87
C ALA A 129 3.54 -4.72 -4.30
N TRP A 130 3.19 -4.72 -5.59
CA TRP A 130 2.22 -3.81 -6.20
C TRP A 130 1.38 -4.59 -7.23
N LEU A 131 0.43 -3.90 -7.85
CA LEU A 131 -0.34 -4.46 -8.96
C LEU A 131 0.04 -3.81 -10.28
N GLU A 132 -0.01 -4.60 -11.35
CA GLU A 132 0.09 -4.12 -12.72
C GLU A 132 -1.15 -4.44 -13.53
N MET A 133 -1.59 -3.46 -14.32
CA MET A 133 -2.67 -3.54 -15.30
C MET A 133 -2.16 -3.03 -16.65
N GLY A 134 -1.65 -3.93 -17.49
CA GLY A 134 -0.93 -3.55 -18.71
C GLY A 134 0.32 -2.74 -18.36
N SER A 135 0.42 -1.50 -18.85
CA SER A 135 1.50 -0.55 -18.52
C SER A 135 1.22 0.31 -17.29
N THR A 136 0.14 0.04 -16.55
CA THR A 136 -0.25 0.84 -15.38
C THR A 136 0.18 0.14 -14.10
N ILE A 137 0.86 0.88 -13.23
CA ILE A 137 1.24 0.47 -11.87
C ILE A 137 0.19 1.01 -10.91
N ILE A 138 -0.26 0.15 -9.99
CA ILE A 138 -1.22 0.47 -8.95
C ILE A 138 -0.65 0.04 -7.61
N ASP A 139 -0.52 0.98 -6.68
CA ASP A 139 0.04 0.73 -5.35
C ASP A 139 -0.84 1.32 -4.25
N PHE A 140 -1.53 0.42 -3.53
CA PHE A 140 -2.45 0.75 -2.45
C PHE A 140 -1.75 1.01 -1.11
N THR A 141 -0.43 0.81 -1.02
CA THR A 141 0.30 0.87 0.25
C THR A 141 0.90 2.26 0.54
N THR A 142 0.84 3.18 -0.43
CA THR A 142 1.48 4.51 -0.33
C THR A 142 0.91 5.39 0.79
N HIS A 143 -0.31 5.13 1.26
CA HIS A 143 -0.86 5.76 2.46
C HIS A 143 -0.02 5.51 3.73
N SER A 144 0.76 4.41 3.75
CA SER A 144 1.59 4.01 4.89
C SER A 144 2.98 4.66 4.90
N LEU A 145 3.36 5.45 3.88
CA LEU A 145 4.69 6.04 3.78
C LEU A 145 5.03 6.91 5.00
N ARG A 146 4.06 7.67 5.53
CA ARG A 146 4.27 8.52 6.71
C ARG A 146 4.54 7.73 7.99
N SER A 147 3.83 6.62 8.21
CA SER A 147 4.09 5.75 9.37
C SER A 147 5.40 4.97 9.19
N LYS A 148 5.70 4.53 7.98
CA LYS A 148 6.96 3.87 7.63
C LYS A 148 8.17 4.78 7.89
N ALA A 149 8.13 6.02 7.43
CA ALA A 149 9.16 7.03 7.69
C ALA A 149 9.44 7.19 9.20
N LYS A 150 8.39 7.39 10.00
CA LYS A 150 8.51 7.51 11.46
C LYS A 150 9.15 6.27 12.10
N SER A 151 8.80 5.08 11.63
CA SER A 151 9.40 3.84 12.15
C SER A 151 10.87 3.70 11.76
N LEU A 152 11.25 4.10 10.53
CA LEU A 152 12.65 4.10 10.09
C LEU A 152 13.49 5.12 10.87
N ASP A 153 13.00 6.36 10.95
CA ASP A 153 13.62 7.45 11.73
C ASP A 153 13.84 7.05 13.19
N ALA A 154 12.88 6.34 13.80
CA ALA A 154 13.02 5.85 15.17
C ALA A 154 14.10 4.78 15.35
N MET A 155 14.43 4.03 14.28
CA MET A 155 15.46 2.98 14.33
C MET A 155 16.87 3.51 14.05
N ASP A 156 17.01 4.48 13.14
CA ASP A 156 18.32 5.00 12.72
C ASP A 156 18.65 6.41 13.26
N GLY A 157 17.71 7.06 13.96
CA GLY A 157 17.86 8.42 14.48
C GLY A 157 17.72 9.49 13.41
N GLY A 158 17.22 9.13 12.22
CA GLY A 158 16.97 10.02 11.09
C GLY A 158 15.79 10.97 11.31
N GLN A 159 15.55 11.78 10.29
CA GLN A 159 14.38 12.65 10.22
C GLN A 159 13.92 12.76 8.77
N THR A 160 12.81 12.11 8.45
CA THR A 160 12.23 12.06 7.12
C THR A 160 11.00 12.97 7.05
N ASN A 161 11.04 14.01 6.21
CA ASN A 161 9.92 14.91 5.99
C ASN A 161 9.01 14.43 4.85
N VAL A 162 7.93 13.74 5.21
CA VAL A 162 6.95 13.23 4.24
C VAL A 162 5.98 14.34 3.82
N LEU A 163 6.23 14.98 2.67
CA LEU A 163 5.31 15.93 2.02
C LEU A 163 4.40 15.26 0.99
N TRP A 164 4.86 14.18 0.35
CA TRP A 164 4.11 13.40 -0.62
C TRP A 164 3.79 12.01 -0.08
N CYS A 165 2.50 11.75 0.11
CA CYS A 165 1.97 10.51 0.67
C CYS A 165 0.54 10.31 0.17
N PRO A 166 0.35 9.98 -1.12
CA PRO A 166 -0.99 9.76 -1.65
C PRO A 166 -1.65 8.56 -0.96
N ALA A 167 -2.98 8.53 -0.93
CA ALA A 167 -3.71 7.39 -0.35
C ALA A 167 -3.45 6.08 -1.12
N TYR A 168 -3.28 6.20 -2.43
CA TYR A 168 -2.86 5.14 -3.35
C TYR A 168 -2.19 5.80 -4.56
N LEU A 169 -1.41 5.02 -5.30
CA LEU A 169 -0.73 5.47 -6.51
C LEU A 169 -1.29 4.74 -7.73
N VAL A 170 -1.51 5.49 -8.81
CA VAL A 170 -1.77 4.95 -10.15
C VAL A 170 -0.89 5.74 -11.10
N MET A 171 0.02 5.07 -11.81
CA MET A 171 0.94 5.73 -12.74
C MET A 171 1.27 4.81 -13.92
N GLN A 172 1.78 5.36 -15.01
CA GLN A 172 2.32 4.56 -16.10
C GLN A 172 3.72 4.05 -15.77
N SER A 173 4.06 2.87 -16.27
CA SER A 173 5.36 2.24 -16.04
C SER A 173 6.52 3.08 -16.60
N ASP A 174 6.29 3.85 -17.67
CA ASP A 174 7.28 4.76 -18.27
C ASP A 174 7.47 6.07 -17.49
N GLU A 175 6.58 6.37 -16.54
CA GLU A 175 6.75 7.47 -15.57
C GLU A 175 7.63 7.04 -14.38
N THR A 176 7.92 5.74 -14.24
CA THR A 176 8.84 5.26 -13.22
C THR A 176 10.28 5.56 -13.60
N VAL A 177 11.12 5.81 -12.60
CA VAL A 177 12.56 6.04 -12.80
C VAL A 177 13.40 5.00 -12.08
N SER A 178 14.70 4.99 -12.34
CA SER A 178 15.61 4.12 -11.59
C SER A 178 15.70 4.53 -10.13
N LEU A 179 16.06 3.58 -9.27
CA LEU A 179 16.31 3.82 -7.85
C LEU A 179 17.28 4.99 -7.61
N GLN A 180 18.37 5.05 -8.36
CA GLN A 180 19.35 6.14 -8.27
C GLN A 180 18.75 7.50 -8.66
N ALA A 181 17.82 7.53 -9.62
CA ALA A 181 17.13 8.73 -10.03
C ALA A 181 16.15 9.22 -8.96
N VAL A 182 15.45 8.32 -8.24
CA VAL A 182 14.61 8.70 -7.07
C VAL A 182 15.46 9.39 -6.00
N VAL A 183 16.61 8.80 -5.65
CA VAL A 183 17.51 9.36 -4.63
C VAL A 183 18.01 10.75 -5.00
N ARG A 184 18.22 11.02 -6.29
CA ARG A 184 18.72 12.30 -6.81
C ARG A 184 17.62 13.28 -7.21
N ALA A 185 16.35 12.89 -7.13
CA ALA A 185 15.25 13.71 -7.60
C ALA A 185 15.13 14.99 -6.74
N PRO A 186 15.07 16.18 -7.34
CA PRO A 186 14.93 17.43 -6.57
C PRO A 186 13.52 17.61 -5.99
N ASN A 187 12.52 16.91 -6.55
CA ASN A 187 11.11 17.04 -6.20
C ASN A 187 10.57 15.71 -5.65
N HIS A 188 9.65 15.80 -4.70
CA HIS A 188 8.86 14.65 -4.23
C HIS A 188 7.84 14.20 -5.28
N GLY A 189 7.31 12.99 -5.13
CA GLY A 189 6.40 12.37 -6.09
C GLY A 189 7.09 11.64 -7.24
N VAL A 190 8.39 11.43 -7.13
CA VAL A 190 9.16 10.57 -8.03
C VAL A 190 9.26 9.18 -7.43
N ALA A 191 8.95 8.15 -8.23
CA ALA A 191 8.91 6.77 -7.77
C ALA A 191 9.68 5.82 -8.70
N CYS A 192 10.20 4.75 -8.11
CA CYS A 192 10.79 3.62 -8.79
C CYS A 192 9.94 2.40 -8.51
N TYR A 193 9.66 1.62 -9.55
CA TYR A 193 9.09 0.28 -9.46
C TYR A 193 9.83 -0.60 -10.47
N GLN A 194 10.56 -1.58 -9.97
CA GLN A 194 11.33 -2.47 -10.81
C GLN A 194 11.10 -3.91 -10.35
N GLN A 195 10.42 -4.69 -11.19
CA GLN A 195 10.29 -6.12 -10.98
C GLN A 195 11.69 -6.76 -10.88
N LEU A 196 11.88 -7.64 -9.89
CA LEU A 196 13.11 -8.38 -9.72
C LEU A 196 12.88 -9.87 -10.06
N PRO A 197 13.42 -10.37 -11.19
CA PRO A 197 13.31 -11.78 -11.54
C PRO A 197 13.87 -12.69 -10.45
N GLY A 198 13.20 -13.80 -10.15
CA GLY A 198 13.63 -14.75 -9.12
C GLY A 198 13.19 -14.40 -7.69
N LEU A 199 12.70 -13.17 -7.45
CA LEU A 199 12.30 -12.73 -6.11
C LEU A 199 11.02 -13.43 -5.64
N GLU A 200 10.05 -13.63 -6.54
CA GLU A 200 8.81 -14.30 -6.21
C GLU A 200 9.06 -15.77 -5.84
N GLU A 201 9.88 -16.48 -6.61
CA GLU A 201 10.29 -17.86 -6.32
C GLU A 201 11.03 -17.96 -4.99
N MET A 202 11.91 -17.01 -4.69
CA MET A 202 12.59 -16.92 -3.40
C MET A 202 11.62 -16.68 -2.25
N MET A 203 10.63 -15.79 -2.43
CA MET A 203 9.61 -15.53 -1.41
C MET A 203 8.71 -16.73 -1.14
N VAL A 204 8.39 -17.51 -2.17
CA VAL A 204 7.67 -18.79 -2.01
C VAL A 204 8.53 -19.78 -1.23
N ALA A 205 9.81 -19.91 -1.59
CA ALA A 205 10.73 -20.84 -0.91
C ALA A 205 10.95 -20.50 0.57
N GLU A 206 10.97 -19.22 0.94
CA GLU A 206 11.13 -18.75 2.32
C GLU A 206 9.78 -18.62 3.07
N GLY A 207 8.65 -19.01 2.45
CA GLY A 207 7.32 -18.96 3.07
C GLY A 207 6.81 -17.54 3.34
N CYS A 208 7.39 -16.53 2.69
CA CYS A 208 6.95 -15.14 2.77
C CYS A 208 5.72 -14.88 1.89
N ASN A 209 5.50 -15.71 0.87
CA ASN A 209 4.36 -15.61 -0.03
C ASN A 209 3.17 -16.44 0.50
N LYS A 210 2.54 -15.99 1.60
CA LYS A 210 1.37 -16.68 2.16
C LYS A 210 0.11 -16.40 1.34
N ASP A 211 -0.79 -17.38 1.29
CA ASP A 211 -2.13 -17.17 0.76
C ASP A 211 -2.90 -16.17 1.62
N ILE A 212 -3.85 -15.47 0.99
CA ILE A 212 -4.74 -14.57 1.69
C ILE A 212 -5.78 -15.38 2.47
N ASP A 213 -6.14 -14.89 3.66
CA ASP A 213 -7.24 -15.45 4.43
C ASP A 213 -8.57 -15.07 3.77
N GLU A 214 -9.44 -16.05 3.53
CA GLU A 214 -10.77 -15.79 2.97
C GLU A 214 -11.63 -14.92 3.89
N GLU A 215 -11.40 -14.96 5.21
CA GLU A 215 -12.06 -14.04 6.15
C GLU A 215 -11.63 -12.59 5.89
N ASP A 216 -10.35 -12.34 5.61
CA ASP A 216 -9.86 -11.00 5.27
C ASP A 216 -10.45 -10.50 3.94
N VAL A 217 -10.64 -11.39 2.96
CA VAL A 217 -11.31 -11.06 1.69
C VAL A 217 -12.77 -10.67 1.92
N LEU A 218 -13.52 -11.45 2.71
CA LEU A 218 -14.92 -11.16 3.02
C LEU A 218 -15.08 -9.85 3.79
N LEU A 219 -14.22 -9.59 4.76
CA LEU A 219 -14.20 -8.32 5.51
C LEU A 219 -13.89 -7.15 4.58
N LEU A 220 -12.88 -7.29 3.71
CA LEU A 220 -12.53 -6.24 2.75
C LEU A 220 -13.70 -5.95 1.80
N ARG A 221 -14.39 -6.99 1.31
CA ARG A 221 -15.57 -6.85 0.45
C ARG A 221 -16.67 -6.07 1.15
N LEU A 222 -16.96 -6.40 2.41
CA LEU A 222 -17.95 -5.69 3.21
C LEU A 222 -17.61 -4.19 3.36
N ILE A 223 -16.34 -3.86 3.64
CA ILE A 223 -15.87 -2.47 3.75
C ILE A 223 -15.94 -1.74 2.39
N PHE A 224 -15.59 -2.44 1.32
CA PHE A 224 -15.63 -1.90 -0.04
C PHE A 224 -17.05 -1.56 -0.49
N ASP A 225 -18.03 -2.41 -0.16
CA ASP A 225 -19.44 -2.21 -0.51
C ASP A 225 -20.15 -1.19 0.40
N SER A 226 -19.65 -1.00 1.63
CA SER A 226 -20.19 -0.08 2.64
C SER A 226 -19.11 0.94 3.07
N PRO A 227 -18.78 1.94 2.24
CA PRO A 227 -17.65 2.84 2.48
C PRO A 227 -17.79 3.70 3.74
N GLU A 228 -18.99 3.88 4.27
CA GLU A 228 -19.27 4.54 5.56
C GLU A 228 -18.96 3.67 6.78
N MET A 229 -18.71 2.36 6.58
CA MET A 229 -18.44 1.45 7.68
C MET A 229 -17.17 1.85 8.44
N VAL A 230 -17.27 1.87 9.76
CA VAL A 230 -16.15 2.09 10.66
C VAL A 230 -15.59 0.74 11.08
N VAL A 231 -14.31 0.53 10.84
CA VAL A 231 -13.58 -0.67 11.26
C VAL A 231 -12.88 -0.33 12.57
N ILE A 232 -13.02 -1.19 13.57
CA ILE A 232 -12.34 -1.06 14.85
C ILE A 232 -11.65 -2.39 15.14
N GLY A 233 -10.33 -2.37 15.16
CA GLY A 233 -9.48 -3.52 15.42
C GLY A 233 -8.52 -3.31 16.60
N PRO A 234 -7.56 -4.23 16.79
CA PRO A 234 -6.57 -4.16 17.86
C PRO A 234 -5.77 -2.86 17.90
N ASN A 235 -5.45 -2.29 16.73
CA ASN A 235 -4.62 -1.09 16.63
C ASN A 235 -5.38 0.17 17.09
N ASP A 236 -6.68 0.25 16.85
CA ASP A 236 -7.54 1.36 17.31
C ASP A 236 -7.65 1.40 18.83
N ARG A 237 -7.69 0.23 19.47
CA ARG A 237 -7.72 0.12 20.94
C ARG A 237 -6.41 0.59 21.55
N ALA A 238 -5.28 0.24 20.94
CA ALA A 238 -3.96 0.69 21.41
C ALA A 238 -3.85 2.23 21.34
N ASN A 239 -4.32 2.85 20.25
CA ASN A 239 -4.32 4.31 20.09
C ASN A 239 -5.21 4.99 21.14
N ALA A 240 -6.43 4.48 21.36
CA ALA A 240 -7.35 5.03 22.35
C ALA A 240 -6.80 4.98 23.79
N LEU A 241 -6.07 3.92 24.15
CA LEU A 241 -5.45 3.79 25.47
C LEU A 241 -4.23 4.72 25.67
N ASN A 242 -3.54 5.06 24.58
CA ASN A 242 -2.34 5.89 24.61
C ASN A 242 -2.63 7.40 24.45
N GLY A 243 -3.90 7.80 24.35
CA GLY A 243 -4.29 9.20 24.15
C GLY A 243 -3.88 9.77 22.80
N VAL A 244 -3.56 8.90 21.83
CA VAL A 244 -3.28 9.30 20.45
C VAL A 244 -4.62 9.39 19.71
N PRO A 245 -5.06 10.57 19.27
CA PRO A 245 -6.31 10.68 18.53
C PRO A 245 -6.25 9.83 17.25
N ALA A 246 -7.34 9.13 16.97
CA ALA A 246 -7.54 8.30 15.78
C ALA A 246 -7.57 9.14 14.50
#